data_AF-A0A1G0CZ41-F1
#
_entry.id   AF-A0A1G0CZ41-F1
#
_cell.length_a   1.000
_cell.length_b   1.000
_cell.length_c   1.000
_cell.angle_alpha   90.00
_cell.angle_beta   90.00
_cell.angle_gamma   90.00
#
_symmetry.space_group_name_H-M   'P 1'
#
loop_
_entity.id
_entity.type
_entity.pdbx_description
1 polymer ?
#
loop_
_entity_poly.entity_id
_entity_poly.type
_entity_poly.pdbx_seq_one_letter_code
_entity_poly.pdbx_strand_id
1 'polypeptide(L)' 'MQAIEFVSKAHDGVVDLPREYQGWDGKEVRVILLEATSEASKRKTLFKAATISTRGYRFNRDAANER' A
#
# COMPACT_ATOMS: atom_id res chain seq x y z
N MET A 1 30.58 0.42 2.50
CA MET A 1 29.60 1.34 1.90
C MET A 1 28.36 1.31 2.77
N GLN A 2 27.98 2.43 3.39
CA GLN A 2 26.74 2.54 4.16
C GLN A 2 25.68 3.21 3.29
N ALA A 3 24.50 2.60 3.18
CA ALA A 3 23.36 3.15 2.46
C ALA A 3 22.40 3.76 3.47
N ILE A 4 21.89 4.95 3.16
CA ILE A 4 20.94 5.67 4.00
C ILE A 4 19.65 5.77 3.20
N GLU A 5 18.56 5.28 3.79
CA GLU A 5 17.23 5.33 3.20
C GLU A 5 16.41 6.39 3.93
N PHE A 6 15.83 7.31 3.17
CA PHE A 6 14.93 8.32 3.69
C PHE A 6 13.84 8.63 2.67
N VAL A 7 12.67 9.05 3.15
CA VAL A 7 11.58 9.52 2.30
C VAL A 7 11.66 11.03 2.21
N SER A 8 11.71 11.56 1.00
CA SER A 8 11.70 13.00 0.76
C SER A 8 10.80 13.37 -0.41
N LYS A 9 10.47 14.65 -0.50
CA LYS A 9 9.71 15.21 -1.61
C LYS A 9 10.67 15.60 -2.72
N ALA A 10 10.38 15.11 -3.92
CA ALA A 10 11.02 15.59 -5.13
C ALA A 10 10.21 16.78 -5.68
N HIS A 11 10.88 17.87 -6.04
CA HIS A 11 10.28 19.03 -6.70
C HIS A 11 11.29 19.68 -7.64
N ASP A 12 10.84 20.15 -8.81
CA ASP A 12 11.66 20.86 -9.80
C ASP A 12 12.99 20.17 -10.17
N GLY A 13 13.01 18.83 -10.17
CA GLY A 13 14.22 18.04 -10.44
C GLY A 13 15.21 17.94 -9.28
N VAL A 14 14.84 18.43 -8.09
CA VAL A 14 15.61 18.40 -6.86
C VAL A 14 14.95 17.45 -5.85
N VAL A 15 15.76 16.73 -5.08
CA VAL A 15 15.33 15.94 -3.93
C VAL A 15 15.92 16.57 -2.68
N ASP A 16 15.06 17.00 -1.76
CA ASP A 16 15.54 17.62 -0.53
C ASP A 16 16.19 16.57 0.37
N LEU A 17 17.48 16.74 0.69
CA LEU A 17 18.17 15.93 1.68
C LEU A 17 17.83 16.44 3.10
N PRO A 18 17.46 15.55 4.04
CA PRO A 18 17.35 15.89 5.45
C PRO A 18 18.64 16.54 5.95
N ARG A 19 18.53 17.48 6.90
CA ARG A 19 19.67 18.29 7.40
C ARG A 19 20.83 17.43 7.92
N GLU A 20 20.52 16.28 8.49
CA GLU A 20 21.49 15.32 9.02
C GLU A 20 22.39 14.72 7.92
N TYR A 21 21.94 14.79 6.67
CA TYR A 21 22.60 14.20 5.51
C TYR A 21 22.99 15.24 4.46
N GLN A 22 23.21 16.51 4.83
CA GLN A 22 23.64 17.53 3.86
C GLN A 22 25.16 17.53 3.58
N GLY A 23 25.96 16.79 4.36
CA GLY A 23 27.43 16.76 4.27
C GLY A 23 28.03 15.92 3.15
N TRP A 24 27.47 15.96 1.94
CA TRP A 24 27.93 15.19 0.76
C TRP A 24 28.71 16.01 -0.28
N ASP A 25 28.84 17.32 -0.08
CA ASP A 25 29.60 18.18 -0.99
C ASP A 25 31.03 17.66 -1.21
N GLY A 26 31.39 17.46 -2.47
CA GLY A 26 32.72 16.96 -2.88
C GLY A 26 32.94 15.45 -2.73
N LYS A 27 31.93 14.68 -2.34
CA LYS A 27 32.02 13.21 -2.21
C LYS A 27 31.38 12.51 -3.41
N GLU A 28 31.99 11.41 -3.85
CA GLU A 28 31.38 10.51 -4.82
C GLU A 28 30.26 9.71 -4.14
N VAL A 29 29.04 9.84 -4.68
CA VAL A 29 27.84 9.20 -4.13
C VAL A 29 27.13 8.37 -5.18
N ARG A 30 26.60 7.20 -4.78
CA ARG A 30 25.73 6.37 -5.61
C ARG A 30 24.28 6.64 -5.20
N VAL A 31 23.46 7.04 -6.16
CA VAL A 31 22.05 7.41 -5.93
C VAL A 31 21.14 6.31 -6.49
N ILE A 32 20.15 5.90 -5.70
CA ILE A 32 19.06 5.02 -6.13
C ILE A 32 17.76 5.77 -5.89
N LEU A 33 16.99 6.03 -6.95
CA LEU A 33 15.66 6.62 -6.84
C LEU A 33 14.62 5.50 -6.85
N LEU A 34 13.79 5.47 -5.82
CA LEU A 34 12.67 4.55 -5.69
C LEU A 34 11.40 5.41 -5.63
N GLU A 35 10.46 5.17 -6.53
CA GLU A 35 9.17 5.84 -6.48
C GLU A 35 8.41 5.31 -5.25
N ALA A 36 8.16 6.20 -4.29
CA ALA A 36 7.31 5.89 -3.15
C ALA A 36 5.88 5.75 -3.65
N THR A 37 5.50 4.55 -4.06
CA THR A 37 4.09 4.22 -4.24
C THR A 37 3.49 4.27 -2.85
N SER A 38 2.81 5.36 -2.51
CA SER A 38 1.97 5.39 -1.32
C SER A 38 1.03 4.21 -1.48
N GLU A 39 1.19 3.18 -0.64
CA GLU A 39 0.11 2.24 -0.42
C GLU A 39 -1.02 3.11 0.11
N ALA A 40 -1.86 3.59 -0.82
CA ALA A 40 -3.07 4.30 -0.52
C ALA A 40 -3.74 3.46 0.55
N SER A 41 -3.78 4.01 1.77
CA SER A 41 -4.43 3.46 2.96
C SER A 41 -5.45 2.46 2.50
N LYS A 42 -5.16 1.15 2.62
CA LYS A 42 -6.07 0.09 2.19
C LYS A 42 -7.41 0.44 2.83
N ARG A 43 -8.33 1.02 2.05
CA ARG A 43 -9.65 1.41 2.52
C ARG A 43 -10.20 0.13 3.12
N LYS A 44 -10.40 0.12 4.44
CA LYS A 44 -11.01 -1.01 5.14
C LYS A 44 -12.26 -1.34 4.34
N THR A 45 -12.31 -2.53 3.76
CA THR A 45 -13.46 -2.98 3.00
C THR A 45 -14.67 -2.92 3.94
N LEU A 46 -15.57 -1.96 3.70
CA LEU A 46 -16.79 -1.75 4.50
C LEU A 46 -17.77 -2.92 4.37
N PHE A 47 -17.50 -3.86 3.46
CA PHE A 47 -18.29 -5.06 3.27
C PHE A 47 -17.71 -6.17 4.13
N LYS A 48 -18.31 -6.37 5.31
CA LYS A 48 -18.23 -7.65 6.02
C LYS A 48 -18.91 -8.69 5.15
N ALA A 49 -18.18 -9.73 4.74
CA ALA A 49 -18.80 -10.92 4.18
C ALA A 49 -19.81 -11.46 5.22
N ALA A 50 -21.08 -11.54 4.84
CA ALA A 50 -22.11 -12.13 5.68
C ALA A 50 -21.88 -13.64 5.70
N THR A 51 -21.29 -14.15 6.79
CA THR A 51 -21.23 -15.59 7.03
C THR A 51 -22.64 -16.06 7.39
N ILE A 52 -23.42 -16.45 6.38
CA ILE A 52 -24.73 -17.05 6.59
C ILE A 52 -24.51 -18.46 7.17
N SER A 53 -24.94 -18.67 8.40
CA SER A 53 -24.96 -20.01 9.01
C SER A 53 -26.06 -20.83 8.32
N THR A 54 -25.65 -21.79 7.50
CA THR A 54 -26.56 -22.74 6.83
C THR A 54 -26.95 -23.91 7.72
N ARG A 55 -26.61 -23.88 9.02
CA ARG A 55 -26.85 -25.00 9.94
C ARG A 55 -28.35 -25.14 10.19
N GLY A 56 -28.98 -26.09 9.50
CA GLY A 56 -30.42 -26.36 9.56
C GLY A 56 -31.23 -25.81 8.39
N TYR A 57 -30.61 -25.10 7.44
CA TYR A 57 -31.31 -24.64 6.24
C TYR A 57 -31.50 -25.80 5.26
N ARG A 58 -32.74 -26.25 5.08
CA ARG A 58 -33.12 -27.23 4.07
C ARG A 58 -33.73 -26.49 2.87
N PHE A 59 -32.98 -26.46 1.78
CA PHE A 59 -33.45 -25.90 0.52
C PHE A 59 -34.57 -26.77 -0.05
N ASN A 60 -35.78 -26.22 -0.13
CA ASN A 60 -36.92 -26.92 -0.72
C ASN A 60 -36.86 -26.78 -2.25
N ARG A 61 -36.50 -27.87 -2.92
CA ARG A 61 -36.30 -27.92 -4.37
C ARG A 61 -37.62 -27.85 -5.13
N ASP A 62 -38.71 -28.32 -4.53
CA ASP A 62 -39.99 -28.45 -5.23
C ASP A 62 -40.62 -27.07 -5.47
N ALA A 63 -40.64 -26.21 -4.45
CA ALA A 63 -41.11 -24.82 -4.57
C ALA A 63 -40.21 -23.94 -5.45
N ALA A 64 -38.92 -24.27 -5.58
CA ALA A 64 -37.98 -23.51 -6.40
C ALA A 64 -38.07 -23.86 -7.89
N ASN A 65 -38.54 -25.06 -8.21
CA ASN A 65 -38.69 -25.57 -9.57
C ASN A 65 -40.10 -25.38 -10.14
N GLU A 66 -41.03 -24.75 -9.39
CA GLU A 66 -42.39 -24.38 -9.83
C GLU A 66 -42.40 -23.19 -10.84
N ARG A 67 -41.35 -23.05 -11.65
CA ARG A 67 -41.19 -21.95 -12.62
C ARG A 67 -41.04 -22.45 -14.05
#